data_AF-A0A9D4AH99-F1
#
_entry.id   AF-A0A9D4AH99-F1
#
_cell.length_a   1.000
_cell.length_b   1.000
_cell.length_c   1.000
_cell.angle_alpha   90.00
_cell.angle_beta   90.00
_cell.angle_gamma   90.00
#
_symmetry.space_group_name_H-M   'P 1'
#
loop_
_entity.id
_entity.type
_entity.pdbx_description
1 polymer ?
#
loop_
_entity_poly.entity_id
_entity_poly.type
_entity_poly.pdbx_seq_one_letter_code
_entity_poly.pdbx_strand_id
1 'polypeptide(L)'
;MLRYQWENAVRFWNLKKGEELSSGQKVGHLQLFDITHRKKDRSSMTTEAVEIMAQAEVQRLRDQMAQMQASTVEQITQLKAEVVAREAARATKATRKYDELQLQLQNMMKMFQQNQSQNPPS
;
A
#
# COMPACT_ATOMS: atom_id res chain seq x y z
N MET A 1 60.78 5.08 0.98
CA MET A 1 60.54 6.35 0.26
C MET A 1 59.10 6.88 0.35
N LEU A 2 58.07 6.05 0.58
CA LEU A 2 56.66 6.48 0.55
C LEU A 2 56.12 7.14 1.84
N ARG A 3 56.77 6.96 3.01
CA ARG A 3 56.30 7.59 4.26
C ARG A 3 56.45 9.13 4.26
N TYR A 4 57.48 9.64 3.61
CA TYR A 4 57.70 11.09 3.48
C TYR A 4 56.63 11.79 2.62
N GLN A 5 56.06 11.08 1.64
CA GLN A 5 55.01 11.60 0.78
C GLN A 5 53.70 11.80 1.55
N TRP A 6 53.35 10.88 2.45
CA TRP A 6 52.11 10.96 3.21
C TRP A 6 52.15 12.06 4.29
N GLU A 7 53.26 12.21 4.99
CA GLU A 7 53.44 13.31 5.95
C GLU A 7 53.44 14.68 5.25
N ASN A 8 54.00 14.77 4.04
CA ASN A 8 53.93 16.00 3.23
C ASN A 8 52.51 16.27 2.71
N ALA A 9 51.76 15.24 2.33
CA ALA A 9 50.36 15.39 1.94
C ALA A 9 49.48 15.85 3.12
N VAL A 10 49.69 15.29 4.32
CA VAL A 10 48.97 15.67 5.54
C VAL A 10 49.36 17.09 5.99
N ARG A 11 50.64 17.47 5.90
CA ARG A 11 51.10 18.85 6.15
C ARG A 11 50.53 19.83 5.13
N PHE A 12 50.46 19.45 3.85
CA PHE A 12 49.86 20.26 2.80
C PHE A 12 48.36 20.48 3.02
N TRP A 13 47.64 19.44 3.42
CA TRP A 13 46.21 19.53 3.73
C TRP A 13 45.93 20.39 4.98
N ASN A 14 46.77 20.28 6.01
CA ASN A 14 46.68 21.14 7.20
C ASN A 14 47.10 22.59 6.92
N LEU A 15 48.10 22.81 6.07
CA LEU A 15 48.50 24.15 5.62
C LEU A 15 47.40 24.79 4.78
N LYS A 16 46.74 24.02 3.89
CA LYS A 16 45.56 24.45 3.12
C LYS A 16 44.41 24.85 4.06
N LYS A 17 44.09 24.02 5.05
CA LYS A 17 43.07 24.33 6.07
C LYS A 17 43.43 25.56 6.93
N GLY A 18 44.71 25.76 7.24
CA GLY A 18 45.20 26.91 8.01
C GLY A 18 45.28 28.22 7.20
N GLU A 19 45.61 28.15 5.91
CA GLU A 19 45.67 29.29 4.98
C GLU A 19 44.26 29.76 4.56
N GLU A 20 43.29 28.83 4.54
CA GLU A 20 41.86 29.15 4.43
C GLU A 20 41.30 29.91 5.66
N LEU A 21 41.93 29.80 6.82
CA LEU A 21 41.57 30.52 8.04
C LEU A 21 42.39 31.82 8.23
N SER A 22 43.60 31.88 7.66
CA SER A 22 44.57 32.98 7.85
C SER A 22 44.46 34.10 6.79
N SER A 23 43.95 33.81 5.59
CA SER A 23 43.71 34.86 4.59
C SER A 23 42.43 35.63 4.92
N GLY A 24 42.57 36.79 5.56
CA GLY A 24 41.47 37.71 5.94
C GLY A 24 40.52 38.17 4.81
N GLN A 25 40.67 37.67 3.58
CA GLN A 25 39.69 37.79 2.49
C GLN A 25 38.59 36.72 2.51
N LYS A 26 38.71 35.67 3.33
CA LYS A 26 37.70 34.60 3.42
C LYS A 26 36.54 34.87 4.36
N VAL A 27 36.57 35.95 5.13
CA VAL A 27 35.36 36.40 5.83
C VAL A 27 34.34 36.86 4.79
N GLY A 28 34.74 37.55 3.72
CA GLY A 28 33.81 38.00 2.68
C GLY A 28 33.17 36.85 1.89
N HIS A 29 33.96 35.90 1.38
CA HIS A 29 33.43 34.91 0.43
C HIS A 29 32.63 33.77 1.08
N LEU A 30 33.01 33.35 2.29
CA LEU A 30 32.24 32.36 3.06
C LEU A 30 30.97 32.99 3.65
N GLN A 31 31.07 34.25 4.10
CA GLN A 31 29.91 35.01 4.59
C GLN A 31 28.99 35.42 3.44
N LEU A 32 29.51 35.73 2.24
CA LEU A 32 28.73 35.97 1.03
C LEU A 32 28.06 34.67 0.56
N PHE A 33 28.73 33.53 0.64
CA PHE A 33 28.12 32.22 0.41
C PHE A 33 26.99 31.94 1.40
N ASP A 34 27.21 32.18 2.70
CA ASP A 34 26.17 32.11 3.74
C ASP A 34 25.02 33.11 3.50
N ILE A 35 25.30 34.34 3.06
CA ILE A 35 24.29 35.39 2.79
C ILE A 35 23.50 35.08 1.52
N THR A 36 24.12 34.46 0.51
CA THR A 36 23.48 34.17 -0.78
C THR A 36 22.69 32.86 -0.76
N HIS A 37 23.08 31.89 0.07
CA HIS A 37 22.38 30.61 0.23
C HIS A 37 21.43 30.54 1.44
N ARG A 38 21.32 31.61 2.23
CA ARG A 38 20.33 31.72 3.31
C ARG A 38 19.17 32.61 2.89
N LYS A 39 17.96 32.19 3.27
CA LYS A 39 16.75 33.00 3.13
C LYS A 39 16.75 34.18 4.11
N LYS A 40 15.86 35.16 3.89
CA LYS A 40 15.77 36.41 4.68
C LYS A 40 15.45 36.18 6.17
N ASP A 41 14.94 35.01 6.51
CA ASP A 41 14.71 34.48 7.86
C ASP A 41 15.96 33.83 8.48
N ARG A 42 17.11 33.86 7.77
CA ARG A 42 18.40 33.28 8.15
C ARG A 42 18.46 31.75 8.09
N SER A 43 17.42 31.09 7.56
CA SER A 43 17.39 29.65 7.32
C SER A 43 18.27 29.28 6.12
N SER A 44 18.98 28.16 6.20
CA SER A 44 19.78 27.63 5.08
C SER A 44 18.84 27.00 4.05
N MET A 45 19.00 27.32 2.76
CA MET A 45 18.23 26.68 1.66
C MET A 45 18.27 25.15 1.70
N THR A 46 19.35 24.58 2.24
CA THR A 46 19.50 23.13 2.41
C THR A 46 18.48 22.52 3.37
N THR A 47 18.02 23.28 4.37
CA THR A 47 17.04 22.81 5.36
C THR A 47 15.66 22.71 4.73
N GLU A 48 15.25 23.72 3.96
CA GLU A 48 13.97 23.72 3.24
C GLU A 48 13.91 22.61 2.18
N ALA A 49 15.00 22.38 1.45
CA ALA A 49 15.08 21.28 0.49
C ALA A 49 14.89 19.91 1.19
N VAL A 50 15.47 19.73 2.38
CA VAL A 50 15.28 18.51 3.19
C VAL A 50 13.85 18.38 3.70
N GLU A 51 13.24 19.48 4.15
CA GLU A 51 11.83 19.50 4.60
C GLU A 51 10.86 19.15 3.46
N ILE A 52 11.07 19.69 2.25
CA ILE A 52 10.24 19.39 1.08
C ILE A 52 10.37 17.91 0.69
N MET A 53 11.59 17.34 0.71
CA MET A 53 11.79 15.91 0.44
C MET A 53 11.13 15.02 1.50
N ALA A 54 11.26 15.39 2.78
CA ALA A 54 10.62 14.66 3.88
C ALA A 54 9.09 14.71 3.76
N GLN A 55 8.52 15.87 3.43
CA GLN A 55 7.09 16.03 3.23
C GLN A 55 6.57 15.25 2.01
N ALA A 56 7.33 15.22 0.92
CA ALA A 56 7.01 14.43 -0.27
C ALA A 56 6.97 12.92 0.04
N GLU A 57 7.94 12.41 0.82
CA GLU A 57 7.98 11.00 1.21
C GLU A 57 6.83 10.64 2.16
N VAL A 58 6.51 11.53 3.12
CA VAL A 58 5.34 11.35 3.99
C VAL A 58 4.05 11.31 3.17
N GLN A 59 3.90 12.20 2.17
CA GLN A 59 2.72 12.21 1.32
C GLN A 59 2.62 10.92 0.48
N ARG A 60 3.73 10.49 -0.13
CA ARG A 60 3.80 9.23 -0.88
C ARG A 60 3.37 8.04 -0.03
N LEU A 61 3.84 7.96 1.21
CA LEU A 61 3.47 6.88 2.14
C LEU A 61 1.99 6.96 2.54
N ARG A 62 1.44 8.16 2.77
CA ARG A 62 0.00 8.33 3.03
C ARG A 62 -0.84 7.87 1.85
N ASP A 63 -0.46 8.21 0.63
CA ASP A 63 -1.20 7.80 -0.57
C ASP A 63 -1.15 6.28 -0.75
N GLN A 64 0.01 5.65 -0.51
CA GLN A 64 0.13 4.19 -0.51
C GLN A 64 -0.75 3.53 0.56
N MET A 65 -0.77 4.07 1.77
CA MET A 65 -1.65 3.59 2.84
C MET A 65 -3.12 3.71 2.45
N ALA A 66 -3.53 4.85 1.89
CA ALA A 66 -4.90 5.07 1.43
C ALA A 66 -5.28 4.08 0.31
N GLN A 67 -4.38 3.82 -0.63
CA GLN A 67 -4.59 2.85 -1.70
C GLN A 67 -4.74 1.41 -1.17
N MET A 68 -3.90 1.00 -0.22
CA MET A 68 -4.02 -0.31 0.42
C MET A 68 -5.33 -0.44 1.21
N GLN A 69 -5.73 0.61 1.93
CA GLN A 69 -7.00 0.64 2.65
C GLN A 69 -8.19 0.52 1.70
N ALA A 70 -8.20 1.29 0.60
CA ALA A 70 -9.24 1.22 -0.42
C ALA A 70 -9.34 -0.18 -1.03
N SER A 71 -8.21 -0.77 -1.44
CA SER A 71 -8.16 -2.13 -1.97
C SER A 71 -8.65 -3.18 -0.97
N THR A 72 -8.31 -3.03 0.31
CA THR A 72 -8.76 -3.95 1.37
C THR A 72 -10.26 -3.85 1.59
N VAL A 73 -10.81 -2.63 1.64
CA VAL A 73 -12.24 -2.41 1.77
C VAL A 73 -12.98 -3.00 0.58
N GLU A 74 -12.49 -2.79 -0.63
CA GLU A 74 -13.07 -3.36 -1.84
C GLU A 74 -13.11 -4.89 -1.80
N GLN A 75 -11.99 -5.54 -1.44
CA GLN A 75 -11.94 -7.01 -1.29
C GLN A 75 -12.92 -7.52 -0.23
N ILE A 76 -13.04 -6.83 0.92
CA ILE A 76 -14.00 -7.18 1.96
C ILE A 76 -15.44 -7.07 1.43
N THR A 77 -15.75 -6.02 0.67
CA THR A 77 -17.10 -5.85 0.11
C THR A 77 -17.42 -6.92 -0.93
N GLN A 78 -16.47 -7.28 -1.79
CA GLN A 78 -16.64 -8.36 -2.78
C GLN A 78 -16.84 -9.71 -2.10
N LEU A 79 -16.00 -10.07 -1.11
CA LEU A 79 -16.14 -11.31 -0.36
C LEU A 79 -17.48 -11.39 0.38
N LYS A 80 -17.94 -10.28 0.99
CA LYS A 80 -19.26 -10.23 1.62
C LYS A 80 -20.39 -10.47 0.62
N ALA A 81 -20.34 -9.81 -0.55
CA ALA A 81 -21.33 -10.01 -1.60
C ALA A 81 -21.31 -11.46 -2.13
N GLU A 82 -20.14 -12.04 -2.30
CA GLU A 82 -19.97 -13.42 -2.76
C GLU A 82 -20.52 -14.43 -1.74
N VAL A 83 -20.25 -14.23 -0.44
CA VAL A 83 -20.80 -15.10 0.62
C VAL A 83 -22.33 -15.06 0.59
N VAL A 84 -22.94 -13.86 0.54
CA VAL A 84 -24.40 -13.70 0.46
C VAL A 84 -24.96 -14.37 -0.79
N ALA A 85 -24.33 -14.18 -1.96
CA ALA A 85 -24.76 -14.82 -3.20
C ALA A 85 -24.65 -16.35 -3.14
N ARG A 86 -23.56 -16.89 -2.57
CA ARG A 86 -23.36 -18.34 -2.39
C ARG A 86 -24.39 -18.93 -1.43
N GLU A 87 -24.71 -18.25 -0.34
CA GLU A 87 -25.75 -18.69 0.62
C GLU A 87 -27.13 -18.67 -0.02
N ALA A 88 -27.50 -17.62 -0.73
CA ALA A 88 -28.77 -17.54 -1.48
C ALA A 88 -28.86 -18.65 -2.55
N ALA A 89 -27.76 -18.91 -3.28
CA ALA A 89 -27.72 -19.99 -4.25
C ALA A 89 -27.88 -21.37 -3.61
N ARG A 90 -27.31 -21.60 -2.41
CA ARG A 90 -27.51 -22.84 -1.65
C ARG A 90 -28.95 -22.99 -1.18
N ALA A 91 -29.56 -21.93 -0.67
CA ALA A 91 -30.96 -21.94 -0.24
C ALA A 91 -31.91 -22.27 -1.40
N THR A 92 -31.77 -21.59 -2.55
CA THR A 92 -32.61 -21.87 -3.72
C THR A 92 -32.42 -23.28 -4.27
N LYS A 93 -31.19 -23.82 -4.26
CA LYS A 93 -30.93 -25.21 -4.64
C LYS A 93 -31.59 -26.21 -3.68
N ALA A 94 -31.58 -25.92 -2.38
CA ALA A 94 -32.26 -26.76 -1.40
C ALA A 94 -33.77 -26.77 -1.61
N THR A 95 -34.39 -25.60 -1.81
CA THR A 95 -35.82 -25.50 -2.12
C THR A 95 -36.18 -26.25 -3.39
N ARG A 96 -35.43 -26.07 -4.50
CA ARG A 96 -35.68 -26.81 -5.74
C ARG A 96 -35.63 -28.33 -5.56
N LYS A 97 -34.66 -28.84 -4.80
CA LYS A 97 -34.57 -30.28 -4.49
C LYS A 97 -35.78 -30.77 -3.70
N TYR A 98 -36.29 -29.96 -2.78
CA TYR A 98 -37.49 -30.29 -2.01
C TYR A 98 -38.72 -30.34 -2.93
N ASP A 99 -38.90 -29.33 -3.78
CA ASP A 99 -40.01 -29.25 -4.75
C ASP A 99 -39.98 -30.45 -5.72
N GLU A 100 -38.80 -30.83 -6.22
CA GLU A 100 -38.60 -32.01 -7.07
C GLU A 100 -38.99 -33.31 -6.35
N LEU A 101 -38.56 -33.48 -5.10
CA LEU A 101 -38.90 -34.67 -4.30
C LEU A 101 -40.42 -34.74 -4.05
N GLN A 102 -41.04 -33.60 -3.73
CA GLN A 102 -42.48 -33.52 -3.55
C GLN A 102 -43.23 -33.94 -4.83
N LEU A 103 -42.77 -33.49 -5.99
CA LEU A 103 -43.34 -33.88 -7.28
C LEU A 103 -43.15 -35.38 -7.56
N GLN A 104 -41.98 -35.95 -7.25
CA GLN A 104 -41.74 -37.39 -7.38
C GLN A 104 -42.69 -38.23 -6.52
N LEU A 105 -42.88 -37.83 -5.26
CA LEU A 105 -43.82 -38.51 -4.35
C LEU A 105 -45.25 -38.43 -4.87
N GLN A 106 -45.68 -37.26 -5.36
CA GLN A 106 -47.01 -37.09 -5.94
C GLN A 106 -47.21 -38.01 -7.16
N ASN A 107 -46.23 -38.08 -8.06
CA ASN A 107 -46.29 -38.96 -9.22
C ASN A 107 -46.37 -40.44 -8.82
N MET A 108 -45.59 -40.86 -7.82
CA MET A 108 -45.61 -42.22 -7.31
C MET A 108 -46.97 -42.59 -6.70
N MET A 109 -47.57 -41.66 -5.93
CA MET A 109 -48.89 -41.84 -5.33
C MET A 109 -49.98 -41.98 -6.38
N LYS A 110 -49.90 -41.20 -7.47
CA LYS A 110 -50.80 -41.31 -8.62
C LYS A 110 -50.67 -42.65 -9.34
N MET A 111 -49.45 -43.12 -9.59
CA MET A 111 -49.19 -44.42 -10.21
C MET A 111 -49.72 -45.59 -9.35
N PHE A 112 -49.58 -45.49 -8.02
CA PHE A 112 -50.10 -46.51 -7.11
C PHE A 112 -51.64 -46.56 -7.11
N GLN A 113 -52.31 -45.41 -7.05
CA GLN A 113 -53.78 -45.33 -7.14
C GLN A 113 -54.30 -45.87 -8.49
N GLN A 114 -53.59 -45.59 -9.58
CA GLN A 114 -53.94 -46.11 -10.89
C GLN A 114 -53.81 -47.64 -10.93
N ASN A 115 -52.74 -48.21 -10.37
CA ASN A 115 -52.56 -49.67 -10.29
C ASN A 115 -53.66 -50.34 -9.45
N GLN A 116 -54.07 -49.73 -8.33
CA GLN A 116 -55.18 -50.24 -7.52
C GLN A 116 -56.52 -50.20 -8.27
N SER A 117 -56.74 -49.18 -9.10
CA SER A 117 -57.96 -49.08 -9.92
C SER A 117 -57.98 -50.10 -11.07
N GLN A 118 -56.81 -50.57 -11.51
CA GLN A 118 -56.68 -51.57 -12.58
C GLN A 118 -56.75 -53.03 -12.08
N ASN A 119 -56.47 -53.27 -10.80
CA ASN A 119 -56.58 -54.58 -10.14
C ASN A 119 -57.53 -54.47 -8.94
N PRO A 120 -58.86 -54.47 -9.16
CA PRO A 120 -59.80 -54.45 -8.04
C PRO A 120 -59.68 -55.77 -7.25
N PRO A 121 -59.71 -55.73 -5.91
CA PRO A 121 -59.73 -56.95 -5.11
C PRO A 121 -61.03 -57.72 -5.38
N SER A 122 -60.89 -59.00 -5.75
CA SER A 122 -62.00 -59.95 -5.97
C SER A 122 -62.78 -60.27 -4.70
#